data_AF-A0A6N9DZ14-F1
#
_entry.id   AF-A0A6N9DZ14-F1
#
_cell.length_a   1.000
_cell.length_b   1.000
_cell.length_c   1.000
_cell.angle_alpha   90.00
_cell.angle_beta   90.00
_cell.angle_gamma   90.00
#
_symmetry.space_group_name_H-M   'P 1'
#
loop_
_entity.id
_entity.type
_entity.pdbx_description
1 polymer ?
#
loop_
_entity_poly.entity_id
_entity_poly.type
_entity_poly.pdbx_seq_one_letter_code
_entity_poly.pdbx_strand_id
1 'polypeptide(L)'
;MPVQDFILVIETLFCIAVLVWFFSRPWQSLWIAVSRQHLFELRDQLFDIAVEKRIEFSDPVYRQLRNYLNGCIRFAHKITFGTFVVGIMSLGAHTRKNYHLPEDIERVADESVRREMQDIFHKSVLVLLGHMAIRSPFLWIFVWFFLLVAAFSFVNNKISDMGEWVFSHFKGLVLAQADFDSSLKPSSHRLGQISVG
;
A
#
# COMPACT_ATOMS: atom_id res chain seq x y z
N MET A 1 12.55 16.79 -36.42
CA MET A 1 12.96 16.79 -35.00
C MET A 1 14.42 17.17 -34.93
N PRO A 2 14.82 18.09 -34.05
CA PRO A 2 16.23 18.36 -33.78
C PRO A 2 16.92 17.09 -33.25
N VAL A 3 18.21 16.93 -33.56
CA VAL A 3 19.03 15.76 -33.17
C VAL A 3 19.04 15.55 -31.64
N GLN A 4 18.91 16.64 -30.88
CA GLN A 4 18.85 16.62 -29.41
C GLN A 4 17.65 15.83 -28.87
N ASP A 5 16.46 16.02 -29.46
CA ASP A 5 15.25 15.30 -29.04
C ASP A 5 15.40 13.78 -29.28
N PHE A 6 16.06 13.40 -30.36
CA PHE A 6 16.29 11.99 -30.68
C PHE A 6 17.21 11.30 -29.66
N ILE A 7 18.28 11.99 -29.23
CA ILE A 7 19.19 11.49 -28.19
C ILE A 7 18.45 11.28 -26.87
N LEU A 8 17.63 12.27 -26.47
CA LEU A 8 16.85 12.22 -25.23
C LEU A 8 15.85 11.06 -25.23
N VAL A 9 15.20 10.79 -26.37
CA VAL A 9 14.30 9.64 -26.52
C VAL A 9 15.05 8.32 -26.35
N ILE A 10 16.22 8.15 -26.98
CA ILE A 10 17.02 6.92 -26.85
C ILE A 10 17.48 6.72 -25.40
N GLU A 11 17.99 7.77 -24.77
CA GLU A 11 18.44 7.73 -23.37
C GLU A 11 17.29 7.32 -22.44
N THR A 12 16.12 7.92 -22.63
CA THR A 12 14.91 7.58 -21.86
C THR A 12 14.52 6.12 -22.04
N LEU A 13 14.48 5.62 -23.28
CA LEU A 13 14.16 4.21 -23.57
C LEU A 13 15.18 3.25 -22.97
N PHE A 14 16.47 3.61 -23.02
CA PHE A 14 17.53 2.82 -22.42
C PHE A 14 17.39 2.74 -20.89
N CYS A 15 17.14 3.87 -20.22
CA CYS A 15 16.88 3.92 -18.78
C CYS A 15 15.66 3.06 -18.39
N ILE A 16 14.57 3.14 -19.15
CA ILE A 16 13.38 2.31 -18.94
C ILE A 16 13.73 0.83 -19.11
N ALA A 17 14.49 0.45 -20.15
CA ALA A 17 14.87 -0.93 -20.39
C ALA A 17 15.74 -1.51 -19.25
N VAL A 18 16.73 -0.74 -18.77
CA VAL A 18 17.56 -1.12 -17.61
C VAL A 18 16.72 -1.28 -16.36
N LEU A 19 15.78 -0.35 -16.12
CA LEU A 19 14.89 -0.39 -14.97
C LEU A 19 13.99 -1.63 -15.01
N VAL A 20 13.34 -1.89 -16.15
CA VAL A 20 12.49 -3.09 -16.35
C VAL A 20 13.31 -4.36 -16.15
N TRP A 21 14.52 -4.44 -16.73
CA TRP A 21 15.40 -5.59 -16.56
C TRP A 21 15.78 -5.82 -15.09
N PHE A 22 16.19 -4.76 -14.39
CA PHE A 22 16.60 -4.81 -12.98
C PHE A 22 15.47 -5.26 -12.06
N PHE A 23 14.27 -4.69 -12.21
CA PHE A 23 13.10 -5.04 -11.40
C PHE A 23 12.53 -6.42 -11.74
N SER A 24 12.71 -6.90 -12.97
CA SER A 24 12.16 -8.20 -13.39
C SER A 24 13.00 -9.39 -12.95
N ARG A 25 14.33 -9.22 -12.81
CA ARG A 25 15.26 -10.35 -12.62
C ARG A 25 16.03 -10.28 -11.30
N PRO A 26 17.06 -9.40 -11.13
CA PRO A 26 17.80 -9.30 -9.87
C PRO A 26 16.91 -9.08 -8.64
N TRP A 27 15.98 -8.12 -8.73
CA TRP A 27 15.10 -7.76 -7.62
C TRP A 27 14.23 -8.94 -7.19
N GLN A 28 13.58 -9.62 -8.14
CA GLN A 28 12.74 -10.78 -7.83
C GLN A 28 13.55 -11.93 -7.23
N SER A 29 14.76 -12.18 -7.74
CA SER A 29 15.62 -13.24 -7.25
C SER A 29 16.03 -13.00 -5.79
N LEU A 30 16.39 -11.75 -5.44
CA LEU A 30 16.75 -11.37 -4.08
C LEU A 30 15.59 -11.65 -3.11
N TRP A 31 14.39 -11.17 -3.44
CA TRP A 31 13.24 -11.35 -2.55
C TRP A 31 12.76 -12.80 -2.44
N ILE A 32 12.91 -13.60 -3.49
CA ILE A 32 12.66 -15.05 -3.41
C ILE A 32 13.63 -15.69 -2.42
N ALA A 33 14.92 -15.31 -2.44
CA ALA A 33 15.91 -15.84 -1.53
C ALA A 33 15.63 -15.44 -0.08
N VAL A 34 15.33 -14.15 0.18
CA VAL A 34 14.98 -13.64 1.52
C VAL A 34 13.74 -14.33 2.07
N SER A 35 12.67 -14.44 1.27
CA SER A 35 11.44 -15.11 1.74
C SER A 35 11.65 -16.60 2.00
N ARG A 36 12.49 -17.29 1.19
CA ARG A 36 12.85 -18.69 1.46
C ARG A 36 13.63 -18.84 2.75
N GLN A 37 14.58 -17.94 3.01
CA GLN A 37 15.37 -17.96 4.24
C GLN A 37 14.48 -17.85 5.48
N HIS A 38 13.57 -16.88 5.51
CA HIS A 38 12.61 -16.75 6.62
C HIS A 38 11.71 -17.98 6.78
N LEU A 39 11.25 -18.59 5.68
CA LEU A 39 10.45 -19.82 5.77
C LEU A 39 11.27 -21.01 6.27
N PHE A 40 12.58 -21.08 5.95
CA PHE A 40 13.48 -22.09 6.53
C PHE A 40 13.65 -21.88 8.03
N GLU A 41 13.85 -20.64 8.49
CA GLU A 41 13.94 -20.30 9.92
C GLU A 41 12.67 -20.71 10.69
N LEU A 42 11.49 -20.45 10.12
CA LEU A 42 10.21 -20.86 10.71
C LEU A 42 10.05 -22.39 10.75
N ARG A 43 10.55 -23.10 9.75
CA ARG A 43 10.56 -24.57 9.73
C ARG A 43 11.51 -25.13 10.78
N ASP A 44 12.65 -24.48 10.98
CA ASP A 44 13.64 -24.90 11.98
C ASP A 44 13.09 -24.64 13.39
N GLN A 45 12.41 -23.51 13.63
CA GLN A 45 11.64 -23.29 14.88
C GLN A 45 10.61 -24.39 15.13
N LEU A 46 9.86 -24.80 14.10
CA LEU A 46 8.93 -25.93 14.22
C LEU A 46 9.64 -27.25 14.58
N PHE A 47 10.84 -27.46 14.04
CA PHE A 47 11.65 -28.64 14.35
C PHE A 47 12.12 -28.62 15.81
N ASP A 48 12.54 -27.47 16.33
CA ASP A 48 12.98 -27.31 17.72
C ASP A 48 11.87 -27.68 18.71
N ILE A 49 10.62 -27.28 18.45
CA ILE A 49 9.44 -27.66 19.25
C ILE A 49 9.31 -29.19 19.38
N ALA A 50 9.57 -29.93 18.28
CA ALA A 50 9.52 -31.38 18.28
C ALA A 50 10.74 -32.03 18.97
N VAL A 51 11.93 -31.45 18.82
CA VAL A 51 13.16 -31.93 19.50
C VAL A 51 13.08 -31.76 21.01
N GLU A 52 12.51 -30.66 21.48
CA GLU A 52 12.24 -30.41 22.90
C GLU A 52 11.17 -31.35 23.49
N LYS A 53 10.69 -32.32 22.70
CA LYS A 53 9.67 -33.32 23.05
C LYS A 53 8.33 -32.72 23.45
N ARG A 54 8.03 -31.50 22.98
CA ARG A 54 6.73 -30.88 23.20
C ARG A 54 5.66 -31.39 22.24
N ILE A 55 6.07 -31.97 21.11
CA ILE A 55 5.21 -32.65 20.13
C ILE A 55 5.97 -33.78 19.44
N GLU A 56 5.32 -34.89 19.11
CA GLU A 56 5.96 -35.96 18.35
C GLU A 56 6.09 -35.61 16.86
N PHE A 57 7.17 -36.03 16.20
CA PHE A 57 7.30 -35.90 14.74
C PHE A 57 6.22 -36.66 13.95
N SER A 58 5.60 -37.67 14.57
CA SER A 58 4.46 -38.44 14.06
C SER A 58 3.15 -37.67 14.11
N ASP A 59 3.07 -36.61 14.91
CA ASP A 59 1.83 -35.87 15.13
C ASP A 59 1.27 -35.33 13.80
N PRO A 60 -0.04 -35.53 13.54
CA PRO A 60 -0.63 -35.11 12.28
C PRO A 60 -0.55 -33.60 12.06
N VAL A 61 -0.70 -32.78 13.10
CA VAL A 61 -0.63 -31.31 13.02
C VAL A 61 0.79 -30.88 12.70
N TYR A 62 1.79 -31.46 13.37
CA TYR A 62 3.20 -31.21 13.05
C TYR A 62 3.50 -31.51 11.57
N ARG A 63 3.09 -32.69 11.08
CA ARG A 63 3.32 -33.08 9.68
C ARG A 63 2.60 -32.16 8.71
N GLN A 64 1.39 -31.73 9.02
CA GLN A 64 0.64 -30.81 8.18
C GLN A 64 1.31 -29.44 8.09
N LEU A 65 1.68 -28.83 9.23
CA LEU A 65 2.37 -27.54 9.26
C LEU A 65 3.73 -27.60 8.56
N ARG A 66 4.50 -28.68 8.77
CA ARG A 66 5.76 -28.93 8.06
C ARG A 66 5.56 -29.05 6.55
N ASN A 67 4.52 -29.78 6.11
CA ASN A 67 4.20 -29.92 4.68
C ASN A 67 3.78 -28.58 4.07
N TYR A 68 3.01 -27.78 4.80
CA TYR A 68 2.64 -26.43 4.42
C TYR A 68 3.89 -25.56 4.20
N LEU A 69 4.78 -25.47 5.20
CA LEU A 69 6.02 -24.68 5.10
C LEU A 69 6.90 -25.13 3.92
N ASN A 70 7.07 -26.45 3.74
CA ASN A 70 7.78 -27.00 2.59
C ASN A 70 7.14 -26.62 1.26
N GLY A 71 5.81 -26.61 1.18
CA GLY A 71 5.06 -26.11 0.03
C GLY A 71 5.38 -24.65 -0.25
N CYS A 72 5.32 -23.80 0.78
CA CYS A 72 5.64 -22.37 0.69
C CYS A 72 7.08 -22.14 0.19
N ILE A 73 8.07 -22.87 0.72
CA ILE A 73 9.47 -22.77 0.31
C ILE A 73 9.64 -23.17 -1.17
N ARG A 74 9.07 -24.33 -1.55
CA ARG A 74 9.17 -24.87 -2.92
C ARG A 74 8.53 -23.92 -3.92
N PHE A 75 7.36 -23.40 -3.60
CA PHE A 75 6.55 -22.59 -4.50
C PHE A 75 6.66 -21.08 -4.27
N ALA A 76 7.56 -20.59 -3.41
CA ALA A 76 7.77 -19.15 -3.15
C ALA A 76 7.89 -18.33 -4.44
N HIS A 77 8.67 -18.82 -5.41
CA HIS A 77 8.85 -18.19 -6.72
C HIS A 77 7.60 -18.18 -7.63
N LYS A 78 6.56 -18.96 -7.32
CA LYS A 78 5.27 -18.93 -8.03
C LYS A 78 4.23 -18.09 -7.33
N ILE A 79 4.45 -17.78 -6.05
CA ILE A 79 3.54 -16.98 -5.24
C ILE A 79 3.65 -15.52 -5.69
N THR A 80 2.64 -15.10 -6.44
CA THR A 80 2.41 -13.72 -6.87
C THR A 80 0.98 -13.31 -6.51
N PHE A 81 0.71 -12.01 -6.45
CA PHE A 81 -0.65 -11.51 -6.20
C PHE A 81 -1.67 -12.07 -7.21
N GLY A 82 -1.31 -12.13 -8.50
CA GLY A 82 -2.18 -12.68 -9.54
C GLY A 82 -2.52 -14.17 -9.31
N THR A 83 -1.51 -14.99 -8.98
CA THR A 83 -1.76 -16.41 -8.67
C THR A 83 -2.58 -16.60 -7.40
N PHE A 84 -2.46 -15.69 -6.43
CA PHE A 84 -3.27 -15.70 -5.22
C PHE A 84 -4.73 -15.38 -5.51
N VAL A 85 -5.00 -14.31 -6.28
CA VAL A 85 -6.36 -13.95 -6.70
C VAL A 85 -6.99 -15.08 -7.52
N VAL A 86 -6.29 -15.63 -8.50
CA VAL A 86 -6.77 -16.77 -9.29
C VAL A 86 -7.02 -17.99 -8.40
N GLY A 87 -6.16 -18.22 -7.41
CA GLY A 87 -6.34 -19.27 -6.40
C GLY A 87 -7.65 -19.11 -5.64
N ILE A 88 -7.93 -17.92 -5.10
CA ILE A 88 -9.18 -17.60 -4.40
C ILE A 88 -10.40 -17.80 -5.31
N MET A 89 -10.34 -17.28 -6.53
CA MET A 89 -11.45 -17.41 -7.49
C MET A 89 -11.71 -18.88 -7.88
N SER A 90 -10.64 -19.67 -8.04
CA SER A 90 -10.75 -21.09 -8.43
C SER A 90 -11.19 -21.99 -7.27
N LEU A 91 -10.91 -21.61 -6.02
CA LEU A 91 -11.35 -22.32 -4.81
C LEU A 91 -12.89 -22.37 -4.71
N GLY A 92 -13.59 -21.36 -5.23
CA GLY A 92 -15.06 -21.40 -5.33
C GLY A 92 -15.60 -22.45 -6.32
N ALA A 93 -14.77 -22.96 -7.22
CA ALA A 93 -15.19 -23.85 -8.30
C ALA A 93 -14.81 -25.32 -8.11
N HIS A 94 -13.83 -25.65 -7.25
CA HIS A 94 -13.35 -27.02 -7.04
C HIS A 94 -13.15 -27.29 -5.56
N THR A 95 -13.95 -28.22 -5.01
CA THR A 95 -13.86 -28.76 -3.65
C THR A 95 -12.55 -29.53 -3.44
N ARG A 96 -11.44 -28.81 -3.30
CA ARG A 96 -10.21 -29.42 -2.78
C ARG A 96 -10.43 -29.76 -1.31
N LYS A 97 -9.83 -30.88 -0.86
CA LYS A 97 -9.74 -31.24 0.57
C LYS A 97 -9.35 -29.99 1.36
N ASN A 98 -10.27 -29.50 2.19
CA ASN A 98 -10.03 -28.36 3.04
C ASN A 98 -8.98 -28.76 4.07
N TYR A 99 -7.73 -28.34 3.85
CA TYR A 99 -6.71 -28.39 4.88
C TYR A 99 -7.00 -27.23 5.84
N HIS A 100 -7.82 -27.52 6.84
CA HIS A 100 -8.17 -26.66 7.96
C HIS A 100 -7.00 -26.59 8.95
N LEU A 101 -5.84 -26.15 8.48
CA LEU A 101 -4.60 -26.13 9.26
C LEU A 101 -4.72 -25.27 10.54
N PRO A 102 -5.32 -24.06 10.50
CA PRO A 102 -5.57 -23.30 11.73
C PRO A 102 -6.42 -24.08 12.75
N GLU A 103 -7.49 -24.72 12.29
CA GLU A 103 -8.38 -25.49 13.15
C GLU A 103 -7.71 -26.78 13.67
N ASP A 104 -6.82 -27.38 12.89
CA ASP A 104 -6.02 -28.53 13.33
C ASP A 104 -4.98 -28.13 14.38
N ILE A 105 -4.38 -26.94 14.27
CA ILE A 105 -3.48 -26.40 15.31
C ILE A 105 -4.25 -26.13 16.61
N GLU A 106 -5.50 -25.69 16.53
CA GLU A 106 -6.34 -25.45 17.71
C GLU A 106 -6.61 -26.70 18.55
N ARG A 107 -6.54 -27.89 17.92
CA ARG A 107 -6.75 -29.19 18.57
C ARG A 107 -5.54 -29.70 19.35
N VAL A 108 -4.38 -29.04 19.26
CA VAL A 108 -3.19 -29.40 20.05
C VAL A 108 -3.48 -29.20 21.53
N ALA A 109 -3.24 -30.24 22.34
CA ALA A 109 -3.61 -30.26 23.76
C ALA A 109 -2.79 -29.28 24.62
N ASP A 110 -1.50 -29.12 24.30
CA ASP A 110 -0.61 -28.18 25.00
C ASP A 110 -0.80 -26.75 24.47
N GLU A 111 -1.23 -25.85 25.35
CA GLU A 111 -1.47 -24.43 25.03
C GLU A 111 -0.21 -23.72 24.53
N SER A 112 0.95 -24.02 25.12
CA SER A 112 2.22 -23.38 24.76
C SER A 112 2.63 -23.78 23.35
N VAL A 113 2.58 -25.08 23.06
CA VAL A 113 2.90 -25.63 21.74
C VAL A 113 1.92 -25.09 20.70
N ARG A 114 0.63 -25.07 21.02
CA ARG A 114 -0.41 -24.51 20.15
C ARG A 114 -0.10 -23.07 19.76
N ARG A 115 0.21 -22.21 20.73
CA ARG A 115 0.54 -20.79 20.47
C ARG A 115 1.78 -20.64 19.60
N GLU A 116 2.84 -21.40 19.87
CA GLU A 116 4.07 -21.37 19.06
C GLU A 116 3.80 -21.83 17.62
N MET A 117 3.01 -22.88 17.43
CA MET A 117 2.61 -23.35 16.10
C MET A 117 1.72 -22.34 15.35
N GLN A 118 0.78 -21.70 16.04
CA GLN A 118 -0.04 -20.61 15.48
C GLN A 118 0.82 -19.41 15.08
N ASP A 119 1.79 -19.03 15.92
CA ASP A 119 2.71 -17.95 15.64
C ASP A 119 3.60 -18.25 14.42
N ILE A 120 4.14 -19.47 14.32
CA ILE A 120 4.88 -19.94 13.14
C ILE A 120 4.01 -19.85 11.88
N PHE A 121 2.75 -20.31 11.96
CA PHE A 121 1.81 -20.23 10.85
C PHE A 121 1.53 -18.76 10.45
N HIS A 122 1.19 -17.88 11.40
CA HIS A 122 0.93 -16.46 11.12
C HIS A 122 2.14 -15.76 10.52
N LYS A 123 3.34 -15.97 11.08
CA LYS A 123 4.59 -15.43 10.55
C LYS A 123 4.83 -15.89 9.13
N SER A 124 4.57 -17.17 8.82
CA SER A 124 4.73 -17.68 7.46
C SER A 124 3.76 -17.02 6.47
N VAL A 125 2.50 -16.77 6.87
CA VAL A 125 1.53 -16.04 6.06
C VAL A 125 1.98 -14.60 5.84
N LEU A 126 2.48 -13.91 6.88
CA LEU A 126 3.01 -12.56 6.76
C LEU A 126 4.22 -12.48 5.83
N VAL A 127 5.16 -13.44 5.91
CA VAL A 127 6.30 -13.53 5.00
C VAL A 127 5.83 -13.69 3.54
N LEU A 128 4.80 -14.51 3.30
CA LEU A 128 4.24 -14.70 1.97
C LEU A 128 3.50 -13.46 1.46
N LEU A 129 2.70 -12.80 2.30
CA LEU A 129 2.00 -11.56 1.93
C LEU A 129 2.99 -10.43 1.62
N GLY A 130 4.04 -10.28 2.44
CA GLY A 130 5.14 -9.36 2.18
C GLY A 130 5.85 -9.66 0.87
N HIS A 131 6.13 -10.94 0.60
CA HIS A 131 6.69 -11.39 -0.68
C HIS A 131 5.81 -10.99 -1.88
N MET A 132 4.49 -11.23 -1.79
CA MET A 132 3.54 -10.87 -2.84
C MET A 132 3.50 -9.37 -3.09
N ALA A 133 3.45 -8.55 -2.04
CA ALA A 133 3.39 -7.10 -2.14
C ALA A 133 4.64 -6.53 -2.80
N ILE A 134 5.83 -6.95 -2.35
CA ILE A 134 7.11 -6.43 -2.86
C ILE A 134 7.35 -6.84 -4.31
N ARG A 135 6.93 -8.06 -4.69
CA ARG A 135 7.14 -8.59 -6.04
C ARG A 135 6.14 -8.08 -7.08
N SER A 136 5.10 -7.36 -6.69
CA SER A 136 4.05 -6.90 -7.60
C SER A 136 4.31 -5.46 -8.05
N PRO A 137 5.09 -5.22 -9.13
CA PRO A 137 5.41 -3.85 -9.58
C PRO A 137 4.15 -3.06 -9.94
N PHE A 138 3.12 -3.74 -10.48
CA PHE A 138 1.82 -3.12 -10.76
C PHE A 138 1.12 -2.62 -9.50
N LEU A 139 1.26 -3.31 -8.37
CA LEU A 139 0.71 -2.85 -7.09
C LEU A 139 1.40 -1.56 -6.67
N TRP A 140 2.73 -1.47 -6.82
CA TRP A 140 3.46 -0.24 -6.53
C TRP A 140 3.08 0.91 -7.47
N ILE A 141 2.99 0.66 -8.78
CA ILE A 141 2.52 1.66 -9.74
C ILE A 141 1.11 2.15 -9.37
N PHE A 142 0.22 1.23 -9.02
CA PHE A 142 -1.15 1.54 -8.59
C PHE A 142 -1.17 2.37 -7.30
N VAL A 143 -0.42 1.97 -6.27
CA VAL A 143 -0.29 2.71 -5.01
C VAL A 143 0.23 4.13 -5.27
N TRP A 144 1.30 4.27 -6.05
CA TRP A 144 1.84 5.58 -6.41
C TRP A 144 0.85 6.44 -7.19
N PHE A 145 0.13 5.85 -8.14
CA PHE A 145 -0.91 6.54 -8.89
C PHE A 145 -2.01 7.09 -7.95
N PHE A 146 -2.51 6.28 -7.02
CA PHE A 146 -3.53 6.71 -6.06
C PHE A 146 -3.01 7.79 -5.10
N LEU A 147 -1.76 7.68 -4.64
CA LEU A 147 -1.12 8.71 -3.82
C LEU A 147 -1.00 10.03 -4.57
N LEU A 148 -0.65 10.00 -5.87
CA LEU A 148 -0.60 11.20 -6.70
C LEU A 148 -1.98 11.84 -6.90
N VAL A 149 -3.01 11.04 -7.15
CA VAL A 149 -4.39 11.55 -7.27
C VAL A 149 -4.86 12.16 -5.94
N ALA A 150 -4.60 11.50 -4.81
CA ALA A 150 -4.95 12.02 -3.49
C ALA A 150 -4.21 13.33 -3.18
N ALA A 151 -2.92 13.41 -3.49
CA ALA A 151 -2.14 14.64 -3.33
C ALA A 151 -2.66 15.77 -4.21
N PHE A 152 -2.98 15.50 -5.48
CA PHE A 152 -3.56 16.48 -6.40
C PHE A 152 -4.91 16.99 -5.92
N SER A 153 -5.81 16.11 -5.48
CA SER A 153 -7.10 16.48 -4.89
C SER A 153 -6.94 17.33 -3.64
N PHE A 154 -5.99 16.99 -2.76
CA PHE A 154 -5.69 17.77 -1.57
C PHE A 154 -5.19 19.19 -1.91
N VAL A 155 -4.30 19.29 -2.90
CA VAL A 155 -3.79 20.59 -3.38
C VAL A 155 -4.93 21.40 -4.00
N ASN A 156 -5.78 20.80 -4.83
CA ASN A 156 -6.91 21.50 -5.44
C ASN A 156 -7.90 22.01 -4.40
N ASN A 157 -8.24 21.20 -3.40
CA ASN A 157 -9.12 21.61 -2.30
C ASN A 157 -8.50 22.77 -1.51
N LYS A 158 -7.20 22.74 -1.22
CA LYS A 158 -6.53 23.87 -0.55
C LYS A 158 -6.52 25.14 -1.41
N ILE A 159 -6.35 25.01 -2.73
CA ILE A 159 -6.37 26.14 -3.65
C ILE A 159 -7.78 26.74 -3.71
N SER A 160 -8.84 25.92 -3.74
CA SER A 160 -10.21 26.43 -3.72
C SER A 160 -10.51 27.19 -2.42
N ASP A 161 -10.15 26.62 -1.26
CA ASP A 161 -10.37 27.25 0.04
C ASP A 161 -9.62 28.58 0.16
N MET A 162 -8.37 28.62 -0.31
CA MET A 162 -7.57 29.84 -0.36
C MET A 162 -8.18 30.89 -1.30
N GLY A 163 -8.72 30.46 -2.45
CA GLY A 163 -9.41 31.33 -3.40
C GLY A 163 -10.65 31.99 -2.79
N GLU A 164 -11.49 31.23 -2.10
CA GLU A 164 -12.66 31.76 -1.39
C GLU A 164 -12.27 32.74 -0.28
N TRP A 165 -11.22 32.41 0.49
CA TRP A 165 -10.68 33.32 1.52
C TRP A 165 -10.17 34.63 0.92
N VAL A 166 -9.35 34.59 -0.15
CA VAL A 166 -8.84 35.80 -0.83
C VAL A 166 -9.98 36.63 -1.40
N PHE A 167 -10.94 35.99 -2.06
CA PHE A 167 -12.08 36.69 -2.66
C PHE A 167 -12.96 37.38 -1.61
N SER A 168 -13.23 36.70 -0.48
CA SER A 168 -14.00 37.30 0.62
C SER A 168 -13.26 38.47 1.27
N HIS A 169 -11.94 38.36 1.46
CA HIS A 169 -11.11 39.43 2.01
C HIS A 169 -11.06 40.65 1.07
N PHE A 170 -10.84 40.43 -0.23
CA PHE A 170 -10.82 41.50 -1.23
C PHE A 170 -12.18 42.20 -1.34
N LYS A 171 -13.28 41.43 -1.34
CA LYS A 171 -14.64 41.99 -1.34
C LYS A 171 -14.89 42.86 -0.11
N GLY A 172 -14.42 42.45 1.07
CA GLY A 172 -14.50 43.25 2.30
C GLY A 172 -13.75 44.58 2.19
N LEU A 173 -12.55 44.58 1.62
CA LEU A 173 -11.76 45.81 1.40
C LEU A 173 -12.42 46.77 0.42
N VAL A 174 -12.96 46.25 -0.68
CA VAL A 174 -13.67 47.07 -1.68
C VAL A 174 -14.92 47.71 -1.09
N LEU A 175 -15.69 46.97 -0.29
CA LEU A 175 -16.87 47.51 0.39
C LEU A 175 -16.48 48.57 1.43
N ALA A 176 -15.43 48.34 2.23
CA ALA A 176 -14.93 49.31 3.19
C ALA A 176 -14.46 50.62 2.53
N GLN A 177 -13.79 50.53 1.37
CA GLN A 177 -13.40 51.69 0.59
C GLN A 177 -14.61 52.46 0.06
N ALA A 178 -15.62 51.77 -0.45
CA ALA A 178 -16.85 52.39 -0.95
C ALA A 178 -17.61 53.12 0.18
N ASP A 179 -17.70 52.53 1.37
CA ASP A 179 -18.29 53.15 2.55
C ASP A 179 -17.50 54.40 2.98
N PHE A 180 -16.17 54.33 2.99
CA PHE A 180 -15.30 55.47 3.28
C PHE A 180 -15.50 56.62 2.28
N ASP A 181 -15.50 56.34 0.98
CA ASP A 181 -15.71 57.35 -0.07
C ASP A 181 -17.11 57.98 0.02
N SER A 182 -18.13 57.21 0.44
CA SER A 182 -19.48 57.72 0.67
C SER A 182 -19.54 58.69 1.87
N SER A 183 -18.73 58.45 2.91
CA SER A 183 -18.64 59.32 4.09
C SER A 183 -17.94 60.65 3.80
N LEU A 184 -17.02 60.66 2.81
CA LEU A 184 -16.27 61.85 2.41
C LEU A 184 -17.03 62.77 1.46
N LYS A 185 -18.14 62.34 0.85
CA LYS A 185 -18.98 63.25 0.05
C LYS A 185 -19.66 64.25 1.01
N PRO A 186 -19.24 65.52 1.04
CA PRO A 186 -19.85 66.51 1.91
C PRO A 186 -21.32 66.65 1.54
N SER A 187 -22.21 66.71 2.54
CA SER A 187 -23.64 66.86 2.31
C SER A 187 -23.90 68.19 1.60
N SER A 188 -23.95 68.17 0.27
CA SER A 188 -24.24 69.34 -0.58
C SER A 188 -25.64 69.91 -0.31
N HIS A 189 -26.46 69.22 0.48
CA HIS A 189 -27.78 69.65 0.93
C HIS A 189 -27.82 70.79 1.97
N ARG A 190 -26.67 71.28 2.50
CA ARG A 190 -26.65 72.37 3.49
C ARG A 190 -26.28 73.77 2.97
N LEU A 191 -26.14 73.98 1.65
CA LEU A 191 -25.77 75.30 1.09
C LEU A 191 -26.95 76.11 0.49
N GLY A 192 -28.19 75.62 0.58
CA GLY A 192 -29.35 76.26 -0.08
C GLY A 192 -30.32 77.04 0.82
N GLN A 193 -30.09 77.18 2.14
CA GLN A 193 -31.05 77.82 3.06
C GLN A 193 -30.61 79.15 3.68
N ILE A 194 -29.69 79.88 3.06
CA ILE A 194 -29.49 81.30 3.40
C ILE A 194 -30.22 82.15 2.35
N SER A 195 -31.56 82.21 2.47
CA SER A 195 -32.35 83.24 1.79
C SER A 195 -32.28 84.49 2.65
N VAL A 196 -31.58 85.48 2.14
CA VAL A 196 -31.43 86.83 2.68
C VAL A 196 -32.81 87.51 2.67
N GLY A 197 -33.18 88.10 3.80
CA GLY A 197 -34.34 88.99 3.94
C GLY A 197 -34.04 90.42 3.52
#